data_AF-A0A2E9PQ27-F1
#
_entry.id   AF-A0A2E9PQ27-F1
#
_cell.length_a   1.000
_cell.length_b   1.000
_cell.length_c   1.000
_cell.angle_alpha   90.00
_cell.angle_beta   90.00
_cell.angle_gamma   90.00
#
_symmetry.space_group_name_H-M   'P 1'
#
loop_
_entity.id
_entity.type
_entity.pdbx_description
1 polymer ?
#
loop_
_entity_poly.entity_id
_entity_poly.type
_entity_poly.pdbx_seq_one_letter_code
_entity_poly.pdbx_strand_id
1 'polypeptide(L)'
;MRTYLLIHVFIITFVFLLTPTIQAIHMEGLITDEEQNNLVKEATVKIYAISNSPDYYSPWKMLEMDSGSGSGAIIEKNRVLTCAHIISDHKYIQVQRYGEVQRFNARVVSVSHEADVAILTVDSEKFFENVVPLKFGKLPKIQREVLVYGYPAGGDSLSITQGILSRIEHQSYAHSSLYLLAGQIDAAVNPGNSGGPV
;
A
#
# COMPACT_ATOMS: atom_id res chain seq x y z
N MET A 1 40.14 70.51 -46.92
CA MET A 1 41.34 70.41 -46.05
C MET A 1 40.88 69.94 -44.67
N ARG A 2 41.40 68.79 -44.21
CA ARG A 2 41.36 68.21 -42.85
C ARG A 2 40.02 67.68 -42.30
N THR A 3 39.77 66.36 -42.34
CA THR A 3 40.04 65.31 -41.32
C THR A 3 39.42 65.59 -39.94
N TYR A 4 38.51 64.74 -39.44
CA TYR A 4 38.73 63.83 -38.29
C TYR A 4 37.52 62.90 -38.07
N LEU A 5 37.86 61.62 -38.02
CA LEU A 5 37.10 60.45 -37.60
C LEU A 5 36.93 60.47 -36.07
N LEU A 6 35.74 60.25 -35.53
CA LEU A 6 35.55 59.78 -34.15
C LEU A 6 34.25 58.98 -34.04
N ILE A 7 34.46 57.67 -34.04
CA ILE A 7 33.55 56.60 -33.63
C ILE A 7 33.16 56.84 -32.17
N HIS A 8 31.87 56.92 -31.83
CA HIS A 8 31.37 56.54 -30.50
C HIS A 8 30.00 55.87 -30.64
N VAL A 9 30.00 54.61 -30.21
CA VAL A 9 28.92 53.65 -30.08
C VAL A 9 27.79 54.23 -29.20
N PHE A 10 26.55 54.19 -29.67
CA PHE A 10 25.35 54.40 -28.84
C PHE A 10 24.37 53.23 -29.04
N ILE A 11 24.64 52.19 -28.26
CA ILE A 11 23.71 51.46 -27.39
C ILE A 11 22.27 51.27 -27.95
N ILE A 12 22.06 50.09 -28.52
CA ILE A 12 20.75 49.44 -28.65
C ILE A 12 20.32 49.01 -27.23
N THR A 13 19.27 49.62 -26.69
CA THR A 13 18.56 49.06 -25.52
C THR A 13 17.09 48.87 -25.90
N PHE A 14 16.82 47.77 -26.60
CA PHE A 14 15.45 47.29 -26.77
C PHE A 14 15.17 46.37 -25.59
N VAL A 15 14.56 46.93 -24.54
CA VAL A 15 14.09 46.19 -23.36
C VAL A 15 12.89 45.35 -23.80
N PHE A 16 13.13 44.09 -24.17
CA PHE A 16 12.09 43.08 -24.24
C PHE A 16 11.68 42.73 -22.81
N LEU A 17 10.56 43.28 -22.36
CA LEU A 17 9.84 42.80 -21.18
C LEU A 17 9.40 41.35 -21.46
N LEU A 18 10.19 40.40 -20.98
CA LEU A 18 9.76 39.02 -20.78
C LEU A 18 8.72 39.03 -19.66
N THR A 19 7.45 39.20 -20.00
CA THR A 19 6.37 38.67 -19.17
C THR A 19 6.35 37.16 -19.38
N PRO A 20 6.66 36.32 -18.38
CA PRO A 20 6.19 34.96 -18.45
C PRO A 20 4.70 35.03 -18.11
N THR A 21 3.86 35.32 -19.10
CA THR A 21 2.50 34.76 -19.10
C THR A 21 2.66 33.29 -19.45
N ILE A 22 3.32 32.54 -18.56
CA ILE A 22 3.08 31.11 -18.45
C ILE A 22 1.68 31.05 -17.89
N GLN A 23 0.76 30.70 -18.77
CA GLN A 23 -0.53 30.10 -18.49
C GLN A 23 -0.47 29.42 -17.12
N ALA A 24 -1.13 30.00 -16.12
CA ALA A 24 -1.48 29.30 -14.90
C ALA A 24 -2.46 28.20 -15.31
N ILE A 25 -1.92 27.10 -15.83
CA ILE A 25 -2.64 25.87 -16.10
C ILE A 25 -2.94 25.31 -14.72
N HIS A 26 -4.19 25.48 -14.31
CA HIS A 26 -4.95 24.62 -13.41
C HIS A 26 -4.10 23.60 -12.65
N MET A 27 -3.52 24.04 -11.53
CA MET A 27 -2.78 23.19 -10.61
C MET A 27 -3.78 22.49 -9.68
N GLU A 28 -4.62 21.61 -10.24
CA GLU A 28 -5.15 20.50 -9.46
C GLU A 28 -3.97 19.55 -9.25
N GLY A 29 -3.52 19.42 -8.00
CA GLY A 29 -2.28 18.75 -7.63
C GLY A 29 -2.21 17.31 -8.16
N LEU A 30 -1.45 17.12 -9.24
CA LEU A 30 -0.99 15.81 -9.66
C LEU A 30 0.10 15.40 -8.68
N ILE A 31 -0.26 14.56 -7.71
CA ILE A 31 0.72 13.82 -6.90
C ILE A 31 1.60 13.05 -7.88
N THR A 32 2.92 13.15 -7.72
CA THR A 32 3.85 12.41 -8.57
C THR A 32 3.77 10.90 -8.27
N ASP A 33 4.10 10.05 -9.25
CA ASP A 33 4.10 8.60 -9.03
C ASP A 33 5.05 8.19 -7.89
N GLU A 34 6.14 8.94 -7.69
CA GLU A 34 7.08 8.72 -6.59
C GLU A 34 6.48 9.07 -5.22
N GLU A 35 5.81 10.22 -5.10
CA GLU A 35 5.09 10.59 -3.88
C GLU A 35 4.00 9.58 -3.56
N GLN A 36 3.20 9.17 -4.55
CA GLN A 36 2.18 8.16 -4.36
C GLN A 36 2.77 6.84 -3.87
N ASN A 37 3.88 6.39 -4.48
CA ASN A 37 4.58 5.18 -4.05
C ASN A 37 5.05 5.27 -2.60
N ASN A 38 5.57 6.42 -2.18
CA ASN A 38 6.02 6.60 -0.79
C ASN A 38 4.86 6.59 0.21
N LEU A 39 3.72 7.21 -0.14
CA LEU A 39 2.51 7.14 0.68
C LEU A 39 2.02 5.69 0.87
N VAL A 40 2.02 4.88 -0.21
CA VAL A 40 1.62 3.47 -0.12
C VAL A 40 2.60 2.65 0.72
N LYS A 41 3.91 2.90 0.60
CA LYS A 41 4.92 2.25 1.45
C LYS A 41 4.68 2.55 2.92
N GLU A 42 4.48 3.82 3.28
CA GLU A 42 4.26 4.25 4.67
C GLU A 42 2.98 3.67 5.28
N ALA A 43 1.93 3.52 4.47
CA ALA A 43 0.67 2.93 4.91
C ALA A 43 0.68 1.38 4.89
N THR A 44 1.67 0.74 4.28
CA THR A 44 1.81 -0.73 4.27
C THR A 44 2.46 -1.19 5.57
N VAL A 45 1.89 -2.23 6.18
CA VAL A 45 2.30 -2.71 7.49
C VAL A 45 2.54 -4.20 7.48
N LYS A 46 3.49 -4.66 8.29
CA LYS A 46 3.74 -6.07 8.53
C LYS A 46 2.90 -6.54 9.70
N ILE A 47 2.27 -7.70 9.55
CA ILE A 47 1.42 -8.31 10.56
C ILE A 47 2.11 -9.57 11.07
N TYR A 48 2.12 -9.73 12.38
CA TYR A 48 2.59 -10.93 13.08
C TYR A 48 1.41 -11.49 13.85
N ALA A 49 1.13 -12.77 13.68
CA ALA A 49 0.05 -13.44 14.38
C ALA A 49 0.58 -14.72 15.03
N ILE A 50 0.20 -14.94 16.28
CA ILE A 50 0.33 -16.24 16.94
C ILE A 50 -1.06 -16.85 16.94
N SER A 51 -1.21 -18.03 16.35
CA SER A 51 -2.46 -18.76 16.26
C SER A 51 -2.40 -20.05 17.05
N ASN A 52 -3.58 -20.52 17.46
CA ASN A 52 -3.69 -21.82 18.07
C ASN A 52 -5.04 -22.41 17.68
N SER A 53 -5.00 -23.27 16.67
CA SER A 53 -6.18 -23.91 16.08
C SER A 53 -6.64 -25.11 16.90
N PRO A 54 -7.94 -25.41 16.90
CA PRO A 54 -8.48 -26.62 17.53
C PRO A 54 -8.04 -27.88 16.76
N ASP A 55 -7.84 -28.99 17.49
CA ASP A 55 -7.67 -30.30 16.87
C ASP A 55 -9.06 -30.87 16.51
N TYR A 56 -9.37 -30.97 15.22
CA TYR A 56 -10.67 -31.47 14.76
C TYR A 56 -10.90 -32.96 15.04
N TYR A 57 -9.85 -33.77 15.21
CA TYR A 57 -9.98 -35.19 15.59
C TYR A 57 -10.15 -35.35 17.10
N SER A 58 -9.56 -34.45 17.89
CA SER A 58 -9.67 -34.41 19.36
C SER A 58 -10.18 -33.04 19.82
N PRO A 59 -11.49 -32.71 19.70
CA PRO A 59 -12.01 -31.35 19.82
C PRO A 59 -11.86 -30.68 21.20
N TRP A 60 -11.47 -31.45 22.23
CA TRP A 60 -11.10 -30.93 23.55
C TRP A 60 -9.62 -30.49 23.64
N LYS A 61 -8.84 -30.66 22.57
CA LYS A 61 -7.44 -30.26 22.47
C LYS A 61 -7.28 -29.10 21.48
N MET A 62 -6.25 -28.31 21.73
CA MET A 62 -5.69 -27.39 20.75
C MET A 62 -4.46 -28.05 20.11
N LEU A 63 -4.16 -27.68 18.87
CA LEU A 63 -2.89 -28.01 18.23
C LEU A 63 -1.75 -27.25 18.91
N GLU A 64 -0.52 -27.44 18.43
CA GLU A 64 0.60 -26.59 18.85
C GLU A 64 0.37 -25.15 18.41
N MET A 65 0.96 -24.20 19.15
CA MET A 65 0.91 -22.80 18.74
C MET A 65 1.78 -22.62 17.50
N ASP A 66 1.25 -21.90 16.52
CA ASP A 66 1.97 -21.55 15.31
C ASP A 66 2.16 -20.02 15.22
N SER A 67 3.22 -19.60 14.54
CA SER A 67 3.50 -18.19 14.30
C SER A 67 3.47 -17.91 12.80
N GLY A 68 2.57 -17.01 12.40
CA GLY A 68 2.43 -16.55 11.04
C GLY A 68 2.82 -15.07 10.88
N SER A 69 3.08 -14.69 9.64
CA SER A 69 3.22 -13.29 9.26
C SER A 69 2.56 -13.02 7.92
N GLY A 70 2.10 -11.79 7.75
CA GLY A 70 1.52 -11.32 6.50
C GLY A 70 1.61 -9.80 6.37
N SER A 71 0.85 -9.25 5.45
CA SER A 71 0.85 -7.82 5.14
C SER A 71 -0.52 -7.21 5.39
N GLY A 72 -0.54 -5.89 5.57
CA GLY A 72 -1.77 -5.12 5.70
C GLY A 72 -1.60 -3.69 5.19
N ALA A 73 -2.71 -2.97 5.15
CA ALA A 73 -2.74 -1.57 4.78
C ALA A 73 -3.49 -0.74 5.83
N ILE A 74 -2.93 0.42 6.21
CA ILE A 74 -3.63 1.42 7.01
C ILE A 74 -4.70 2.08 6.13
N ILE A 75 -5.95 2.01 6.58
CA ILE A 75 -7.12 2.59 5.95
C ILE A 75 -7.77 3.63 6.87
N GLU A 76 -8.78 4.33 6.35
CA GLU A 76 -9.51 5.35 7.11
C GLU A 76 -10.06 4.81 8.45
N LYS A 77 -10.31 5.73 9.39
CA LYS A 77 -10.84 5.46 10.75
C LYS A 77 -9.88 4.67 11.64
N ASN A 78 -8.57 4.84 11.45
CA ASN A 78 -7.53 4.20 12.26
C ASN A 78 -7.72 2.68 12.30
N ARG A 79 -7.76 2.09 11.10
CA ARG A 79 -7.94 0.65 10.89
C ARG A 79 -6.84 0.11 9.99
N VAL A 80 -6.58 -1.18 10.13
CA VAL A 80 -5.69 -1.93 9.24
C VAL A 80 -6.53 -2.99 8.52
N LEU A 81 -6.46 -3.03 7.20
CA LEU A 81 -7.04 -4.08 6.37
C LEU A 81 -5.99 -5.17 6.14
N THR A 82 -6.40 -6.43 6.19
CA THR A 82 -5.55 -7.61 5.92
C THR A 82 -6.39 -8.78 5.42
N CYS A 83 -5.76 -9.90 5.07
CA CYS A 83 -6.47 -11.15 4.84
C CYS A 83 -6.96 -11.80 6.15
N ALA A 84 -8.11 -12.48 6.08
CA ALA A 84 -8.68 -13.18 7.22
C ALA A 84 -7.85 -14.39 7.63
N HIS A 85 -7.31 -15.15 6.66
CA HIS A 85 -6.52 -16.35 6.96
C HIS A 85 -5.26 -16.05 7.79
N ILE A 86 -4.71 -14.83 7.73
CA ILE A 86 -3.55 -14.40 8.53
C ILE A 86 -3.90 -14.33 10.02
N ILE A 87 -5.16 -14.03 10.35
CA ILE A 87 -5.61 -13.80 11.72
C ILE A 87 -6.58 -14.87 12.22
N SER A 88 -6.79 -15.95 11.46
CA SER A 88 -7.59 -17.09 11.87
C SER A 88 -7.00 -17.73 13.13
N ASP A 89 -7.86 -18.09 14.08
CA ASP A 89 -7.49 -18.70 15.37
C ASP A 89 -6.42 -17.93 16.16
N HIS A 90 -6.27 -16.63 15.92
CA HIS A 90 -5.27 -15.80 16.59
C HIS A 90 -5.47 -15.81 18.12
N LYS A 91 -4.35 -15.84 18.84
CA LYS A 91 -4.25 -15.58 20.27
C LYS A 91 -3.60 -14.24 20.54
N TYR A 92 -2.73 -13.79 19.64
CA TYR A 92 -1.99 -12.55 19.77
C TYR A 92 -1.65 -12.00 18.39
N ILE A 93 -1.85 -10.69 18.19
CA ILE A 93 -1.54 -9.99 16.94
C ILE A 93 -0.68 -8.78 17.25
N GLN A 94 0.40 -8.63 16.51
CA GLN A 94 1.19 -7.42 16.46
C GLN A 94 1.26 -6.87 15.03
N VAL A 95 1.40 -5.55 14.93
CA VAL A 95 1.63 -4.86 13.67
C VAL A 95 2.88 -3.99 13.75
N GLN A 96 3.57 -3.83 12.63
CA GLN A 96 4.78 -3.02 12.50
C GLN A 96 4.69 -2.14 11.26
N ARG A 97 5.02 -0.86 11.43
CA ARG A 97 5.06 0.11 10.33
C ARG A 97 6.30 -0.06 9.46
N TYR A 98 6.20 0.35 8.20
CA TYR A 98 7.35 0.49 7.34
C TYR A 98 8.42 1.42 7.95
N GLY A 99 9.68 0.97 7.93
CA GLY A 99 10.82 1.74 8.43
C GLY A 99 10.96 1.80 9.95
N GLU A 100 10.05 1.17 10.71
CA GLU A 100 10.07 1.19 12.18
C GLU A 100 10.36 -0.19 12.77
N VAL A 101 11.12 -0.22 13.87
CA VAL A 101 11.41 -1.46 14.61
C VAL A 101 10.29 -1.77 15.60
N GLN A 102 9.56 -0.76 16.07
CA GLN A 102 8.53 -0.91 17.10
C GLN A 102 7.34 -1.72 16.58
N ARG A 103 6.89 -2.68 17.40
CA ARG A 103 5.67 -3.45 17.17
C ARG A 103 4.58 -2.98 18.13
N PHE A 104 3.35 -2.99 17.64
CA PHE A 104 2.19 -2.55 18.40
C PHE A 104 1.15 -3.67 18.48
N ASN A 105 0.51 -3.80 19.63
CA ASN A 105 -0.59 -4.76 19.80
C ASN A 105 -1.79 -4.33 18.95
N ALA A 106 -2.39 -5.31 18.26
CA ALA A 106 -3.59 -5.12 17.47
C ALA A 106 -4.69 -6.08 17.91
N ARG A 107 -5.93 -5.68 17.64
CA ARG A 107 -7.15 -6.46 17.91
C ARG A 107 -7.99 -6.55 16.66
N VAL A 108 -8.65 -7.69 16.48
CA VAL A 108 -9.61 -7.87 15.40
C VAL A 108 -10.88 -7.08 15.68
N VAL A 109 -11.32 -6.30 14.70
CA VAL A 109 -12.60 -5.58 14.71
C VAL A 109 -13.68 -6.39 14.02
N SER A 110 -13.36 -6.96 12.86
CA SER A 110 -14.28 -7.79 12.09
C SER A 110 -13.52 -8.73 11.16
N VAL A 111 -14.12 -9.87 10.86
CA VAL A 111 -13.58 -10.88 9.94
C VAL A 111 -14.67 -11.31 8.98
N SER A 112 -14.33 -11.37 7.70
CA SER A 112 -15.08 -12.07 6.68
C SER A 112 -14.23 -13.22 6.14
N HIS A 113 -14.51 -14.42 6.61
CA HIS A 113 -13.89 -15.64 6.08
C HIS A 113 -14.34 -15.89 4.62
N GLU A 114 -15.54 -15.45 4.25
CA GLU A 114 -16.09 -15.58 2.90
C GLU A 114 -15.24 -14.87 1.84
N ALA A 115 -14.88 -13.62 2.10
CA ALA A 115 -14.08 -12.79 1.20
C ALA A 115 -12.57 -12.82 1.52
N ASP A 116 -12.16 -13.59 2.53
CA ASP A 116 -10.80 -13.61 3.07
C ASP A 116 -10.27 -12.22 3.46
N VAL A 117 -11.07 -11.43 4.19
CA VAL A 117 -10.72 -10.07 4.64
C VAL A 117 -10.94 -9.92 6.13
N ALA A 118 -10.04 -9.22 6.80
CA ALA A 118 -10.19 -8.80 8.18
C ALA A 118 -9.82 -7.33 8.39
N ILE A 119 -10.47 -6.72 9.37
CA ILE A 119 -10.18 -5.36 9.83
C ILE A 119 -9.61 -5.46 11.24
N LEU A 120 -8.47 -4.81 11.46
CA LEU A 120 -7.82 -4.69 12.75
C LEU A 120 -7.88 -3.24 13.25
N THR A 121 -7.77 -3.08 14.57
CA THR A 121 -7.45 -1.82 15.24
C THR A 121 -6.15 -2.01 16.01
N VAL A 122 -5.40 -0.94 16.21
CA VAL A 122 -4.15 -0.94 16.97
C VAL A 122 -4.37 -0.20 18.28
N ASP A 123 -3.87 -0.73 19.39
CA ASP A 123 -4.16 -0.18 20.72
C ASP A 123 -3.53 1.19 20.97
N SER A 124 -2.41 1.50 20.30
CA SER A 124 -1.71 2.77 20.42
C SER A 124 -2.09 3.71 19.28
N GLU A 125 -2.65 4.88 19.61
CA GLU A 125 -3.00 5.92 18.61
C GLU A 125 -1.77 6.41 17.83
N LYS A 126 -0.58 6.41 18.46
CA LYS A 126 0.70 6.75 17.83
C LYS A 126 0.99 5.95 16.55
N PHE A 127 0.44 4.75 16.44
CA PHE A 127 0.61 3.94 15.23
C PHE A 127 0.06 4.64 13.99
N PHE A 128 -1.02 5.41 14.13
CA PHE A 128 -1.69 6.09 13.01
C PHE A 128 -1.22 7.54 12.83
N GLU A 129 -0.35 8.05 13.71
CA GLU A 129 0.19 9.41 13.59
C GLU A 129 1.12 9.54 12.38
N ASN A 130 1.00 10.65 11.64
CA ASN A 130 1.83 10.97 10.48
C ASN A 130 1.80 9.88 9.38
N VAL A 131 0.67 9.19 9.22
CA VAL A 131 0.39 8.30 8.08
C VAL A 131 -0.82 8.81 7.34
N VAL A 132 -0.74 8.89 6.02
CA VAL A 132 -1.91 9.12 5.17
C VAL A 132 -2.58 7.76 4.93
N PRO A 133 -3.82 7.53 5.41
CA PRO A 133 -4.51 6.27 5.18
C PRO A 133 -4.83 6.08 3.70
N LEU A 134 -4.75 4.83 3.23
CA LEU A 134 -5.10 4.48 1.86
C LEU A 134 -6.60 4.57 1.63
N LYS A 135 -6.95 5.02 0.42
CA LYS A 135 -8.32 5.04 -0.09
C LYS A 135 -8.48 4.00 -1.17
N PHE A 136 -9.66 3.39 -1.24
CA PHE A 136 -9.96 2.45 -2.29
C PHE A 136 -10.13 3.17 -3.64
N GLY A 137 -9.42 2.68 -4.64
CA GLY A 137 -9.62 3.06 -6.03
C GLY A 137 -10.88 2.44 -6.63
N LYS A 138 -11.18 2.81 -7.87
CA LYS A 138 -12.16 2.09 -8.69
C LYS A 138 -11.53 0.80 -9.24
N LEU A 139 -12.36 -0.17 -9.60
CA LEU A 139 -11.90 -1.37 -10.30
C LEU A 139 -11.12 -0.96 -11.57
N PRO A 140 -9.82 -1.33 -11.69
CA PRO A 140 -9.01 -0.98 -12.85
C PRO A 140 -9.47 -1.75 -14.09
N LYS A 141 -9.12 -1.23 -15.28
CA LYS A 141 -9.29 -1.96 -16.53
C LYS A 141 -8.23 -3.06 -16.66
N ILE A 142 -8.57 -4.12 -17.38
CA ILE A 142 -7.60 -5.15 -17.78
C ILE A 142 -6.45 -4.50 -18.56
N GLN A 143 -5.23 -5.06 -18.44
CA GLN A 143 -3.96 -4.53 -18.94
C GLN A 143 -3.45 -3.26 -18.24
N ARG A 144 -4.13 -2.78 -17.18
CA ARG A 144 -3.57 -1.71 -16.36
C ARG A 144 -2.45 -2.26 -15.48
N GLU A 145 -1.35 -1.54 -15.45
CA GLU A 145 -0.25 -1.78 -14.52
C GLU A 145 -0.69 -1.65 -13.05
N VAL A 146 -0.19 -2.55 -12.22
CA VAL A 146 -0.45 -2.64 -10.78
C VAL A 146 0.84 -2.88 -10.02
N LEU A 147 0.89 -2.41 -8.77
CA LEU A 147 2.01 -2.61 -7.85
C LEU A 147 1.50 -3.31 -6.60
N VAL A 148 2.11 -4.43 -6.23
CA VAL A 148 1.78 -5.16 -5.00
C VAL A 148 2.81 -4.82 -3.94
N TYR A 149 2.36 -4.34 -2.79
CA TYR A 149 3.22 -4.02 -1.65
C TYR A 149 3.01 -5.07 -0.56
N GLY A 150 4.09 -5.61 -0.03
CA GLY A 150 3.97 -6.58 1.05
C GLY A 150 5.31 -7.00 1.65
N TYR A 151 5.23 -7.83 2.67
CA TYR A 151 6.36 -8.34 3.43
C TYR A 151 6.50 -9.85 3.17
N PRO A 152 7.45 -10.29 2.35
CA PRO A 152 7.67 -11.70 2.11
C PRO A 152 7.98 -12.45 3.41
N ALA A 153 7.53 -13.69 3.49
CA ALA A 153 7.78 -14.56 4.63
C ALA A 153 9.28 -14.67 4.93
N GLY A 154 9.65 -14.52 6.21
CA GLY A 154 11.04 -14.59 6.66
C GLY A 154 11.88 -13.32 6.48
N GLY A 155 11.38 -12.29 5.78
CA GLY A 155 12.08 -11.00 5.60
C GLY A 155 11.38 -9.86 6.33
N ASP A 156 12.14 -8.86 6.79
CA ASP A 156 11.59 -7.62 7.40
C ASP A 156 11.55 -6.43 6.43
N SER A 157 12.08 -6.62 5.23
CA SER A 157 12.06 -5.60 4.18
C SER A 157 10.75 -5.64 3.39
N LEU A 158 10.22 -4.45 3.10
CA LEU A 158 9.09 -4.31 2.18
C LEU A 158 9.52 -4.72 0.77
N SER A 159 8.71 -5.58 0.14
CA SER A 159 8.81 -5.99 -1.25
C SER A 159 7.74 -5.28 -2.06
N ILE A 160 8.13 -4.84 -3.25
CA ILE A 160 7.24 -4.24 -4.24
C ILE A 160 7.40 -5.06 -5.51
N THR A 161 6.30 -5.63 -6.01
CA THR A 161 6.29 -6.34 -7.28
C THR A 161 5.34 -5.66 -8.25
N GLN A 162 5.73 -5.62 -9.51
CA GLN A 162 5.01 -4.93 -10.57
C GLN A 162 4.47 -5.96 -11.56
N GLY A 163 3.30 -5.68 -12.10
CA GLY A 163 2.67 -6.46 -13.15
C GLY A 163 1.49 -5.71 -13.75
N ILE A 164 0.59 -6.45 -14.37
CA ILE A 164 -0.66 -5.96 -14.93
C ILE A 164 -1.85 -6.73 -14.38
N LEU A 165 -3.02 -6.10 -14.38
CA LEU A 165 -4.29 -6.79 -14.23
C LEU A 165 -4.55 -7.61 -15.50
N SER A 166 -4.30 -8.91 -15.44
CA SER A 166 -4.41 -9.81 -16.59
C SER A 166 -5.86 -10.25 -16.86
N ARG A 167 -6.67 -10.39 -15.80
CA ARG A 167 -8.06 -10.85 -15.92
C ARG A 167 -8.94 -10.32 -14.79
N ILE A 168 -10.23 -10.16 -15.08
CA ILE A 168 -11.28 -9.96 -14.08
C ILE A 168 -12.32 -11.04 -14.31
N GLU A 169 -12.52 -11.91 -13.33
CA GLU A 169 -13.50 -13.00 -13.40
C GLU A 169 -14.00 -13.36 -12.00
N HIS A 170 -15.02 -14.20 -11.91
CA HIS A 170 -15.36 -14.78 -10.62
C HIS A 170 -14.40 -15.95 -10.34
N GLN A 171 -13.88 -16.04 -9.13
CA GLN A 171 -12.97 -17.09 -8.71
C GLN A 171 -13.41 -17.69 -7.38
N SER A 172 -13.02 -18.94 -7.15
CA SER A 172 -13.24 -19.59 -5.87
C SER A 172 -12.25 -19.05 -4.85
N TYR A 173 -12.75 -18.47 -3.76
CA TYR A 173 -11.91 -17.99 -2.66
C TYR A 173 -11.52 -19.18 -1.77
N ALA A 174 -10.22 -19.45 -1.66
CA ALA A 174 -9.70 -20.69 -1.07
C ALA A 174 -10.21 -20.96 0.37
N HIS A 175 -10.44 -19.91 1.15
CA HIS A 175 -10.86 -20.04 2.55
C HIS A 175 -12.36 -20.37 2.71
N SER A 176 -13.21 -20.00 1.74
CA SER A 176 -14.67 -20.13 1.83
C SER A 176 -15.29 -21.03 0.75
N SER A 177 -14.54 -21.33 -0.31
CA SER A 177 -15.02 -21.95 -1.55
C SER A 177 -16.14 -21.19 -2.25
N LEU A 178 -16.39 -19.93 -1.88
CA LEU A 178 -17.38 -19.08 -2.52
C LEU A 178 -16.81 -18.47 -3.81
N TYR A 179 -17.72 -18.24 -4.76
CA TYR A 179 -17.38 -17.71 -6.07
C TYR A 179 -17.63 -16.21 -6.13
N LEU A 180 -16.57 -15.41 -5.99
CA LEU A 180 -16.63 -13.95 -5.89
C LEU A 180 -15.77 -13.28 -6.97
N LEU A 181 -16.06 -12.01 -7.27
CA LEU A 181 -15.30 -11.23 -8.25
C LEU A 181 -13.84 -11.04 -7.79
N ALA A 182 -12.89 -11.44 -8.62
CA ALA A 182 -11.45 -11.32 -8.36
C ALA A 182 -10.72 -10.74 -9.59
N GLY A 183 -9.64 -10.01 -9.31
CA GLY A 183 -8.68 -9.54 -10.31
C GLY A 183 -7.44 -10.42 -10.28
N GLN A 184 -7.11 -11.06 -11.40
CA GLN A 184 -5.86 -11.79 -11.55
C GLN A 184 -4.77 -10.85 -12.03
N ILE A 185 -3.62 -10.91 -11.40
CA ILE A 185 -2.43 -10.14 -11.74
C ILE A 185 -1.28 -11.09 -12.11
N ASP A 186 -0.34 -10.62 -12.90
CA ASP A 186 0.89 -11.37 -13.23
C ASP A 186 2.12 -10.90 -12.42
N ALA A 187 1.93 -9.93 -11.52
CA ALA A 187 2.93 -9.56 -10.54
C ALA A 187 3.24 -10.74 -9.62
N ALA A 188 4.52 -10.92 -9.27
CA ALA A 188 4.92 -11.99 -8.35
C ALA A 188 4.32 -11.74 -6.95
N VAL A 189 3.51 -12.69 -6.45
CA VAL A 189 2.96 -12.66 -5.10
C VAL A 189 3.52 -13.85 -4.32
N ASN A 190 4.37 -13.57 -3.34
CA ASN A 190 5.00 -14.57 -2.48
C ASN A 190 4.23 -14.72 -1.16
N PRO A 191 4.37 -15.86 -0.45
CA PRO A 191 3.88 -15.99 0.92
C PRO A 191 4.34 -14.80 1.78
N GLY A 192 3.43 -14.22 2.56
CA GLY A 192 3.66 -13.01 3.36
C GLY A 192 3.16 -11.71 2.71
N ASN A 193 3.10 -11.61 1.38
CA ASN A 193 2.53 -10.43 0.70
C ASN A 193 1.00 -10.34 0.83
N SER A 194 0.32 -11.46 1.12
CA SER A 194 -1.13 -11.50 1.32
C SER A 194 -1.57 -10.44 2.33
N GLY A 195 -2.65 -9.73 2.00
CA GLY A 195 -3.25 -8.67 2.80
C GLY A 195 -2.69 -7.27 2.55
N GLY A 196 -1.57 -7.15 1.81
CA GLY A 196 -1.01 -5.87 1.40
C GLY A 196 -1.81 -5.18 0.27
N PRO A 197 -1.60 -3.87 0.05
CA PRO A 197 -2.33 -3.10 -0.95
C PRO A 197 -1.83 -3.39 -2.39
N VAL A 198 -2.76 -3.21 -3.34
CA VAL A 198 -2.56 -3.31 -4.81
C VAL A 198 -3.14 -2.08 -5.49
#